data_AF-A0A931AYE1-F1
#
_entry.id   AF-A0A931AYE1-F1
#
_cell.length_a   1.000
_cell.length_b   1.000
_cell.length_c   1.000
_cell.angle_alpha   90.00
_cell.angle_beta   90.00
_cell.angle_gamma   90.00
#
_symmetry.space_group_name_H-M   'P 1'
#
loop_
_entity.id
_entity.type
_entity.pdbx_description
1 polymer ?
#
loop_
_entity_poly.entity_id
_entity_poly.type
_entity_poly.pdbx_seq_one_letter_code
_entity_poly.pdbx_strand_id
1 'polypeptide(L)'
;MFIEELAQKIFDYLRTKNTFEKNEKNILRTIKKIKIIKYEGKDVYLINLIKQFNRFVKIYNESENNLSKKFEDKLVAERRTLQQIYRENPDLVSSIKFTIGGSVIEKVDKYLSLNSDEHNKKFRKMDRLLLTYLLRATVKTSPLADLVVTEISGLEGNDGSMLRKITINHSFLMELLDKVVERNEQAVNCVFTINRTMIKTNEEIIVTIPISSRDEQEDSLLINNRQGLASIKRIEIFEKFLDDVGDSKSYLDLLELANLHFLNPHTAKKILTKLISGGFIVRKNILNDASMDFFDKFLDYIKEKNIEPWLQNQFSKVITSIRKIEKEKRIEIADILTLENLLEQIINKYGLKKVPSRNLVYFDYSKSSKFQEDFRSFRPLIECLQFISLALDSAVRSRVVVSESIKNWDGEVQLVDGEESRASLFRMLGKLLEETNQPSIYTGKYNFSIPERSMFINKMNKFILELFSEMKNSSKDEIILSLESLSQRIVFLKEMLPNDILSHTFFFQKIEDNSIVINHIYNGFTTFISRFSKAYGRQKIYQAYVNKTMPGKILM
;
A
#
# COMPACT_ATOMS: atom_id res chain seq x y z
N MET A 1 -41.45 28.31 19.94
CA MET A 1 -42.26 28.19 18.72
C MET A 1 -41.36 28.48 17.54
N PHE A 2 -41.05 27.48 16.74
CA PHE A 2 -40.08 27.58 15.64
C PHE A 2 -40.68 28.33 14.44
N ILE A 3 -39.84 28.92 13.60
CA ILE A 3 -40.27 29.66 12.40
C ILE A 3 -41.13 28.80 11.46
N GLU A 4 -40.87 27.48 11.47
CA GLU A 4 -41.61 26.44 10.76
C GLU A 4 -43.03 26.24 11.32
N GLU A 5 -43.19 26.27 12.64
CA GLU A 5 -44.51 26.18 13.27
C GLU A 5 -45.37 27.43 12.98
N LEU A 6 -44.75 28.61 12.95
CA LEU A 6 -45.43 29.85 12.55
C LEU A 6 -45.76 29.86 11.05
N ALA A 7 -44.85 29.36 10.21
CA ALA A 7 -45.09 29.16 8.79
C ALA A 7 -46.27 28.22 8.54
N GLN A 8 -46.33 27.09 9.26
CA GLN A 8 -47.40 26.11 9.16
C GLN A 8 -48.74 26.68 9.65
N LYS A 9 -48.76 27.42 10.77
CA LYS A 9 -49.96 28.11 11.26
C LYS A 9 -50.50 29.12 10.25
N ILE A 10 -49.63 29.90 9.60
CA ILE A 10 -50.05 30.82 8.52
C ILE A 10 -50.58 30.01 7.33
N PHE A 11 -49.94 28.89 6.99
CA PHE A 11 -50.36 28.02 5.88
C PHE A 11 -51.76 27.43 6.11
N ASP A 12 -52.00 26.88 7.30
CA ASP A 12 -53.28 26.26 7.69
C ASP A 12 -54.41 27.30 7.78
N TYR A 13 -54.08 28.50 8.27
CA TYR A 13 -55.03 29.62 8.32
C TYR A 13 -55.45 30.09 6.92
N LEU A 14 -54.50 30.25 6.00
CA LEU A 14 -54.80 30.64 4.62
C LEU A 14 -55.59 29.54 3.88
N ARG A 15 -55.31 28.27 4.17
CA ARG A 15 -56.01 27.12 3.56
C ARG A 15 -57.47 27.00 4.01
N THR A 16 -57.78 27.36 5.25
CA THR A 16 -59.14 27.25 5.82
C THR A 16 -60.08 28.37 5.36
N LYS A 17 -59.57 29.53 4.93
CA LYS A 17 -60.40 30.64 4.43
C LYS A 17 -60.89 30.52 2.98
N ASN A 18 -60.41 29.53 2.22
CA ASN A 18 -60.92 29.16 0.89
C ASN A 18 -61.07 30.31 -0.15
N THR A 19 -60.34 31.41 -0.01
CA THR A 19 -60.34 32.56 -0.93
C THR A 19 -58.92 32.85 -1.42
N PHE A 20 -58.47 32.15 -2.47
CA PHE A 20 -57.13 32.32 -3.04
C PHE A 20 -57.00 33.64 -3.84
N GLU A 21 -56.89 34.76 -3.15
CA GLU A 21 -56.48 36.02 -3.78
C GLU A 21 -54.97 36.00 -4.14
N LYS A 22 -54.58 36.79 -5.15
CA LYS A 22 -53.21 36.87 -5.69
C LYS A 22 -52.16 37.22 -4.62
N ASN A 23 -52.57 37.91 -3.56
CA ASN A 23 -51.72 38.30 -2.43
C ASN A 23 -51.27 37.11 -1.57
N GLU A 24 -52.09 36.07 -1.39
CA GLU A 24 -51.79 34.94 -0.51
C GLU A 24 -50.77 33.97 -1.11
N LYS A 25 -50.79 33.76 -2.43
CA LYS A 25 -49.72 33.02 -3.13
C LYS A 25 -48.34 33.67 -2.95
N ASN A 26 -48.30 35.00 -2.82
CA ASN A 26 -47.06 35.74 -2.61
C ASN A 26 -46.57 35.60 -1.15
N ILE A 27 -47.49 35.60 -0.18
CA ILE A 27 -47.20 35.28 1.23
C ILE A 27 -46.57 33.88 1.35
N LEU A 28 -47.18 32.87 0.74
CA LEU A 28 -46.68 31.48 0.76
C LEU A 28 -45.28 31.33 0.15
N ARG A 29 -45.02 32.01 -0.98
CA ARG A 29 -43.67 32.04 -1.60
C ARG A 29 -42.64 32.74 -0.72
N THR A 30 -43.06 33.77 0.01
CA THR A 30 -42.18 34.57 0.87
C THR A 30 -41.83 33.80 2.15
N ILE A 31 -42.80 33.06 2.72
CA ILE A 31 -42.58 32.13 3.84
C ILE A 31 -41.57 31.06 3.48
N LYS A 32 -41.71 30.41 2.32
CA LYS A 32 -40.75 29.38 1.84
C LYS A 32 -39.32 29.90 1.66
N LYS A 33 -39.16 31.21 1.43
CA LYS A 33 -37.85 31.85 1.29
C LYS A 33 -37.34 32.47 2.59
N ILE A 34 -38.07 32.33 3.70
CA ILE A 34 -37.76 32.93 5.01
C ILE A 34 -37.53 34.44 4.86
N LYS A 35 -38.45 35.13 4.17
CA LYS A 35 -38.37 36.58 3.93
C LYS A 35 -39.47 37.33 4.66
N ILE A 36 -39.23 38.62 4.90
CA ILE A 36 -40.23 39.50 5.51
C ILE A 36 -41.44 39.61 4.56
N ILE A 37 -42.63 39.36 5.11
CA ILE A 37 -43.91 39.43 4.41
C ILE A 37 -44.49 40.83 4.62
N LYS A 38 -44.85 41.51 3.53
CA LYS A 38 -45.67 42.73 3.57
C LYS A 38 -47.12 42.34 3.27
N TYR A 39 -48.03 42.63 4.20
CA TYR A 39 -49.46 42.35 4.07
C TYR A 39 -50.27 43.55 4.55
N GLU A 40 -51.17 44.05 3.70
CA GLU A 40 -51.98 45.25 3.91
C GLU A 40 -53.48 44.94 4.06
N GLY A 41 -53.83 43.66 4.27
CA GLY A 41 -55.23 43.27 4.47
C GLY A 41 -55.78 43.68 5.84
N LYS A 42 -57.09 43.47 6.05
CA LYS A 42 -57.80 43.82 7.30
C LYS A 42 -57.87 42.69 8.33
N ASP A 43 -57.34 41.51 8.00
CA ASP A 43 -57.43 40.32 8.86
C ASP A 43 -56.46 40.42 10.06
N VAL A 44 -57.00 40.80 11.22
CA VAL A 44 -56.23 41.04 12.45
C VAL A 44 -55.44 39.81 12.91
N TYR A 45 -56.00 38.61 12.75
CA TYR A 45 -55.33 37.37 13.17
C TYR A 45 -54.14 37.05 12.28
N LEU A 46 -54.33 37.12 10.96
CA LEU A 46 -53.25 36.92 9.99
C LEU A 46 -52.16 38.01 10.12
N ILE A 47 -52.54 39.26 10.36
CA ILE A 47 -51.59 40.36 10.65
C ILE A 47 -50.72 40.02 11.86
N ASN A 48 -51.31 39.50 12.94
CA ASN A 48 -50.55 39.13 14.13
C ASN A 48 -49.61 37.94 13.89
N LEU A 49 -50.05 36.91 13.16
CA LEU A 49 -49.18 35.80 12.77
C LEU A 49 -48.02 36.27 11.87
N ILE A 50 -48.30 37.13 10.90
CA ILE A 50 -47.28 37.71 10.01
C ILE A 50 -46.30 38.60 10.79
N LYS A 51 -46.77 39.39 11.76
CA LYS A 51 -45.90 40.18 12.65
C LYS A 51 -44.96 39.28 13.46
N GLN A 52 -45.47 38.20 14.04
CA GLN A 52 -44.65 37.22 14.77
C GLN A 52 -43.64 36.53 13.84
N PHE A 53 -44.08 36.08 12.67
CA PHE A 53 -43.20 35.49 11.65
C PHE A 53 -42.10 36.45 11.22
N ASN A 54 -42.44 37.70 10.87
CA ASN A 54 -41.48 38.72 10.47
C ASN A 54 -40.46 39.05 11.58
N ARG A 55 -40.88 39.02 12.85
CA ARG A 55 -39.97 39.17 13.98
C ARG A 55 -38.95 38.02 14.02
N PHE A 56 -39.40 36.78 13.85
CA PHE A 56 -38.50 35.62 13.76
C PHE A 56 -37.58 35.67 12.55
N VAL A 57 -38.08 36.07 11.37
CA VAL A 57 -37.25 36.25 10.17
C VAL A 57 -36.13 37.26 10.40
N LYS A 58 -36.42 38.39 11.08
CA LYS A 58 -35.38 39.38 11.42
C LYS A 58 -34.31 38.78 12.33
N ILE A 59 -34.72 38.11 13.42
CA ILE A 59 -33.79 37.44 14.35
C ILE A 59 -32.96 36.38 13.62
N TYR A 60 -33.60 35.59 12.75
CA TYR A 60 -32.92 34.58 11.93
C TYR A 60 -31.85 35.22 11.03
N ASN A 61 -32.21 36.23 10.24
CA ASN A 61 -31.28 36.91 9.33
C ASN A 61 -30.14 37.61 10.10
N GLU A 62 -30.42 38.23 11.24
CA GLU A 62 -29.40 38.84 12.10
C GLU A 62 -28.46 37.77 12.68
N SER A 63 -29.00 36.64 13.11
CA SER A 63 -28.22 35.52 13.64
C SER A 63 -27.38 34.84 12.57
N GLU A 64 -27.92 34.64 11.37
CA GLU A 64 -27.22 34.11 10.20
C GLU A 64 -26.06 35.02 9.80
N ASN A 65 -26.31 36.33 9.65
CA ASN A 65 -25.25 37.30 9.33
C ASN A 65 -24.16 37.35 10.41
N ASN A 66 -24.55 37.32 11.70
CA ASN A 66 -23.60 37.31 12.81
C ASN A 66 -22.78 36.00 12.82
N LEU A 67 -23.43 34.86 12.57
CA LEU A 67 -22.75 33.56 12.48
C LEU A 67 -21.79 33.52 11.29
N SER A 68 -22.21 33.98 10.11
CA SER A 68 -21.36 34.08 8.93
C SER A 68 -20.14 34.96 9.19
N LYS A 69 -20.33 36.12 9.83
CA LYS A 69 -19.21 37.00 10.19
C LYS A 69 -18.25 36.33 11.17
N LYS A 70 -18.77 35.73 12.26
CA LYS A 70 -17.95 34.98 13.23
C LYS A 70 -17.21 33.81 12.59
N PHE A 71 -17.83 33.12 11.65
CA PHE A 71 -17.23 32.01 10.92
C PHE A 71 -16.08 32.48 10.03
N GLU A 72 -16.26 33.56 9.27
CA GLU A 72 -15.19 34.13 8.43
C GLU A 72 -14.03 34.66 9.29
N ASP A 73 -14.33 35.37 10.38
CA ASP A 73 -13.31 35.86 11.33
C ASP A 73 -12.49 34.68 11.90
N LYS A 74 -13.17 33.60 12.29
CA LYS A 74 -12.52 32.38 12.80
C LYS A 74 -11.70 31.67 11.71
N LEU A 75 -12.20 31.58 10.48
CA LEU A 75 -11.45 30.99 9.36
C LEU A 75 -10.15 31.75 9.06
N VAL A 76 -10.18 33.08 9.09
CA VAL A 76 -8.97 33.90 8.89
C VAL A 76 -7.99 33.68 10.03
N ALA A 77 -8.47 33.64 11.28
CA ALA A 77 -7.62 33.35 12.44
C ALA A 77 -6.99 31.95 12.35
N GLU A 78 -7.76 30.92 12.03
CA GLU A 78 -7.24 29.55 11.87
C GLU A 78 -6.23 29.45 10.72
N ARG A 79 -6.43 30.17 9.61
CA ARG A 79 -5.45 30.23 8.51
C ARG A 79 -4.13 30.85 8.95
N ARG A 80 -4.18 31.94 9.73
CA ARG A 80 -2.98 32.57 10.31
C ARG A 80 -2.25 31.61 11.22
N THR A 81 -2.96 30.90 12.09
CA THR A 81 -2.39 29.87 12.96
C THR A 81 -1.75 28.75 12.16
N LEU A 82 -2.45 28.21 11.15
CA LEU A 82 -1.91 27.16 10.27
C LEU A 82 -0.64 27.63 9.56
N GLN A 83 -0.65 28.83 8.98
CA GLN A 83 0.53 29.40 8.34
C GLN A 83 1.69 29.57 9.32
N GLN A 84 1.42 30.03 10.55
CA GLN A 84 2.43 30.21 11.58
C GLN A 84 3.08 28.89 11.99
N ILE A 85 2.28 27.85 12.22
CA ILE A 85 2.78 26.50 12.53
C ILE A 85 3.80 26.04 11.47
N TYR A 86 3.49 26.22 10.18
CA TYR A 86 4.40 25.84 9.11
C TYR A 86 5.64 26.74 9.00
N ARG A 87 5.55 28.02 9.35
CA ARG A 87 6.73 28.92 9.43
C ARG A 87 7.66 28.53 10.57
N GLU A 88 7.09 28.12 11.70
CA GLU A 88 7.82 27.73 12.91
C GLU A 88 8.35 26.29 12.87
N ASN A 89 7.83 25.45 11.97
CA ASN A 89 8.22 24.05 11.83
C ASN A 89 8.76 23.75 10.42
N PRO A 90 10.01 24.15 10.13
CA PRO A 90 10.59 24.00 8.80
C PRO A 90 10.75 22.54 8.35
N ASP A 91 10.84 21.60 9.29
CA ASP A 91 10.88 20.17 8.97
C ASP A 91 9.56 19.70 8.35
N LEU A 92 8.42 20.13 8.90
CA LEU A 92 7.09 19.81 8.35
C LEU A 92 6.91 20.34 6.92
N VAL A 93 7.51 21.51 6.61
CA VAL A 93 7.57 22.07 5.25
C VAL A 93 8.40 21.16 4.34
N SER A 94 9.59 20.77 4.80
CA SER A 94 10.47 19.86 4.07
C SER A 94 9.77 18.52 3.80
N SER A 95 9.06 17.94 4.78
CA SER A 95 8.29 16.69 4.63
C SER A 95 7.29 16.75 3.48
N ILE A 96 6.54 17.84 3.36
CA ILE A 96 5.57 18.05 2.28
C ILE A 96 6.28 18.09 0.94
N LYS A 97 7.37 18.85 0.87
CA LYS A 97 8.14 19.04 -0.36
C LYS A 97 8.76 17.73 -0.83
N PHE A 98 9.26 16.89 0.08
CA PHE A 98 9.81 15.58 -0.26
C PHE A 98 8.73 14.58 -0.67
N THR A 99 7.63 14.52 0.08
CA THR A 99 6.59 13.51 -0.15
C THR A 99 5.81 13.77 -1.45
N ILE A 100 5.62 15.04 -1.83
CA ILE A 100 4.80 15.40 -2.99
C ILE A 100 5.66 15.85 -4.18
N GLY A 101 6.70 16.65 -3.94
CA GLY A 101 7.59 17.16 -4.97
C GLY A 101 6.95 18.13 -5.97
N GLY A 102 7.72 18.47 -7.02
CA GLY A 102 7.28 19.22 -8.18
C GLY A 102 6.66 20.59 -7.85
N SER A 103 5.52 20.91 -8.51
CA SER A 103 4.87 22.23 -8.37
C SER A 103 4.38 22.57 -6.96
N VAL A 104 4.35 21.61 -6.03
CA VAL A 104 3.96 21.88 -4.63
C VAL A 104 5.05 22.66 -3.90
N ILE A 105 6.32 22.48 -4.26
CA ILE A 105 7.45 23.18 -3.62
C ILE A 105 7.24 24.69 -3.70
N GLU A 106 7.10 25.22 -4.93
CA GLU A 106 6.88 26.65 -5.17
C GLU A 106 5.58 27.17 -4.55
N LYS A 107 4.51 26.34 -4.56
CA LYS A 107 3.22 26.73 -3.98
C LYS A 107 3.29 26.89 -2.48
N VAL A 108 3.99 25.98 -1.78
CA VAL A 108 4.18 26.07 -0.32
C VAL A 108 5.05 27.28 0.01
N ASP A 109 6.14 27.50 -0.71
CA ASP A 109 7.01 28.66 -0.48
C ASP A 109 6.27 29.99 -0.67
N LYS A 110 5.49 30.10 -1.75
CA LYS A 110 4.68 31.29 -1.99
C LYS A 110 3.52 31.44 -1.01
N TYR A 111 2.93 30.34 -0.55
CA TYR A 111 1.90 30.39 0.50
C TYR A 111 2.47 30.92 1.82
N LEU A 112 3.68 30.49 2.20
CA LEU A 112 4.31 30.90 3.44
C LEU A 112 4.90 32.31 3.39
N SER A 113 5.26 32.83 2.21
CA SER A 113 5.80 34.18 2.07
C SER A 113 4.74 35.30 2.03
N LEU A 114 3.53 35.02 1.55
CA LEU A 114 2.42 35.98 1.50
C LEU A 114 1.74 36.14 2.87
N ASN A 115 1.15 37.31 3.14
CA ASN A 115 0.28 37.45 4.31
C ASN A 115 -1.01 36.65 4.10
N SER A 116 -1.55 36.06 5.17
CA SER A 116 -2.78 35.26 5.11
C SER A 116 -3.98 35.98 4.46
N ASP A 117 -4.07 37.30 4.62
CA ASP A 117 -5.14 38.13 4.06
C ASP A 117 -5.00 38.33 2.54
N GLU A 118 -3.79 38.17 2.01
CA GLU A 118 -3.45 38.29 0.58
C GLU A 118 -3.66 36.97 -0.18
N HIS A 119 -4.01 35.88 0.52
CA HIS A 119 -4.21 34.58 -0.10
C HIS A 119 -5.47 34.57 -0.97
N ASN A 120 -5.26 34.50 -2.28
CA ASN A 120 -6.34 34.29 -3.24
C ASN A 120 -6.91 32.86 -3.18
N LYS A 121 -8.00 32.60 -3.92
CA LYS A 121 -8.67 31.29 -3.98
C LYS A 121 -7.74 30.11 -4.32
N LYS A 122 -6.65 30.34 -5.07
CA LYS A 122 -5.68 29.30 -5.42
C LYS A 122 -4.81 28.94 -4.21
N PHE A 123 -4.35 29.93 -3.44
CA PHE A 123 -3.55 29.68 -2.23
C PHE A 123 -4.38 29.12 -1.09
N ARG A 124 -5.65 29.52 -0.94
CA ARG A 124 -6.56 28.93 0.05
C ARG A 124 -6.84 27.44 -0.16
N LYS A 125 -6.60 26.91 -1.37
CA LYS A 125 -6.66 25.45 -1.60
C LYS A 125 -5.51 24.70 -0.90
N MET A 126 -4.42 25.39 -0.56
CA MET A 126 -3.31 24.80 0.20
C MET A 126 -3.69 24.53 1.65
N ASP A 127 -4.64 25.28 2.23
CA ASP A 127 -5.11 25.09 3.61
C ASP A 127 -5.46 23.62 3.88
N ARG A 128 -6.21 22.99 2.97
CA ARG A 128 -6.57 21.57 3.08
C ARG A 128 -5.35 20.66 3.07
N LEU A 129 -4.37 20.91 2.20
CA LEU A 129 -3.16 20.10 2.10
C LEU A 129 -2.33 20.21 3.38
N LEU A 130 -2.08 21.45 3.82
CA LEU A 130 -1.33 21.75 5.04
C LEU A 130 -2.04 21.14 6.26
N LEU A 131 -3.35 21.33 6.40
CA LEU A 131 -4.10 20.73 7.50
C LEU A 131 -4.03 19.19 7.46
N THR A 132 -4.10 18.57 6.28
CA THR A 132 -4.00 17.11 6.15
C THR A 132 -2.63 16.59 6.59
N TYR A 133 -1.55 17.30 6.24
CA TYR A 133 -0.20 16.93 6.67
C TYR A 133 0.03 17.18 8.15
N LEU A 134 -0.47 18.30 8.68
CA LEU A 134 -0.41 18.57 10.11
C LEU A 134 -1.15 17.50 10.93
N LEU A 135 -2.37 17.14 10.51
CA LEU A 135 -3.11 16.03 11.11
C LEU A 135 -2.33 14.72 11.00
N ARG A 136 -1.74 14.41 9.84
CA ARG A 136 -0.93 13.20 9.69
C ARG A 136 0.26 13.19 10.66
N ALA A 137 1.01 14.28 10.74
CA ALA A 137 2.17 14.43 11.61
C ALA A 137 1.83 14.30 13.10
N THR A 138 0.58 14.63 13.48
CA THR A 138 0.16 14.68 14.89
C THR A 138 -0.63 13.46 15.34
N VAL A 139 -1.41 12.83 14.45
CA VAL A 139 -2.34 11.74 14.84
C VAL A 139 -2.12 10.41 14.12
N LYS A 140 -1.28 10.35 13.07
CA LYS A 140 -1.01 9.10 12.34
C LYS A 140 0.37 8.56 12.72
N THR A 141 0.39 7.31 13.15
CA THR A 141 1.61 6.57 13.53
C THR A 141 2.19 5.72 12.39
N SER A 142 1.65 5.85 11.17
CA SER A 142 2.12 5.08 10.02
C SER A 142 3.42 5.68 9.44
N PRO A 143 4.52 4.91 9.31
CA PRO A 143 5.78 5.39 8.76
C PRO A 143 5.59 6.09 7.41
N LEU A 144 5.95 7.37 7.32
CA LEU A 144 5.98 8.13 6.06
C LEU A 144 7.02 9.23 6.14
N ALA A 145 8.09 9.08 5.35
CA ALA A 145 9.20 10.01 5.28
C ALA A 145 9.70 10.38 6.70
N ASP A 146 9.80 11.67 6.98
CA ASP A 146 10.25 12.28 8.23
C ASP A 146 9.10 12.62 9.21
N LEU A 147 7.85 12.29 8.88
CA LEU A 147 6.70 12.58 9.76
C LEU A 147 6.61 11.62 10.96
N VAL A 148 7.14 10.41 10.82
CA VAL A 148 7.06 9.36 11.84
C VAL A 148 8.41 8.68 11.95
N VAL A 149 8.92 8.59 13.18
CA VAL A 149 10.14 7.86 13.50
C VAL A 149 9.76 6.47 14.01
N THR A 150 10.41 5.44 13.47
CA THR A 150 10.24 4.07 13.96
C THR A 150 11.26 3.78 15.05
N GLU A 151 10.80 3.69 16.29
CA GLU A 151 11.65 3.31 17.40
C GLU A 151 11.66 1.79 17.60
N ILE A 152 12.85 1.25 17.83
CA ILE A 152 13.06 -0.17 18.09
C ILE A 152 13.66 -0.33 19.48
N SER A 153 12.85 -0.90 20.35
CA SER A 153 13.14 -1.06 21.77
C SER A 153 13.56 -2.48 22.11
N GLY A 154 14.31 -2.64 23.21
CA GLY A 154 14.70 -3.97 23.74
C GLY A 154 16.08 -4.40 23.27
N LEU A 155 16.88 -3.41 22.88
CA LEU A 155 18.15 -3.56 22.22
C LEU A 155 19.30 -3.28 23.20
N GLU A 156 20.30 -4.17 23.26
CA GLU A 156 21.51 -3.94 24.07
C GLU A 156 22.49 -2.99 23.36
N GLY A 157 23.11 -2.07 24.10
CA GLY A 157 24.28 -1.30 23.64
C GLY A 157 24.03 -0.15 22.67
N ASN A 158 22.84 0.41 22.59
CA ASN A 158 22.52 1.48 21.64
C ASN A 158 22.38 2.87 22.29
N ASP A 159 22.88 3.90 21.61
CA ASP A 159 23.00 5.28 22.11
C ASP A 159 21.74 6.14 21.89
N GLY A 160 20.74 5.59 21.18
CA GLY A 160 19.53 6.33 20.82
C GLY A 160 19.75 7.39 19.76
N SER A 161 20.80 7.25 18.95
CA SER A 161 21.00 8.08 17.76
C SER A 161 19.89 7.86 16.73
N MET A 162 19.49 8.95 16.07
CA MET A 162 18.57 8.91 14.95
C MET A 162 19.30 8.37 13.72
N LEU A 163 18.81 7.28 13.17
CA LEU A 163 19.27 6.71 11.92
C LEU A 163 18.32 7.09 10.80
N ARG A 164 18.83 7.86 9.85
CA ARG A 164 18.16 8.14 8.57
C ARG A 164 18.68 7.15 7.54
N LYS A 165 17.78 6.48 6.85
CA LYS A 165 18.09 5.57 5.75
C LYS A 165 17.40 6.06 4.49
N ILE A 166 18.17 6.18 3.41
CA ILE A 166 17.66 6.51 2.08
C ILE A 166 17.75 5.26 1.22
N THR A 167 16.64 4.91 0.57
CA THR A 167 16.56 3.76 -0.33
C THR A 167 16.11 4.21 -1.71
N ILE A 168 16.85 3.82 -2.74
CA ILE A 168 16.45 4.05 -4.13
C ILE A 168 15.36 3.04 -4.50
N ASN A 169 14.40 3.46 -5.32
CA ASN A 169 13.37 2.58 -5.82
C ASN A 169 13.94 1.29 -6.43
N HIS A 170 13.54 0.15 -5.87
CA HIS A 170 14.09 -1.15 -6.26
C HIS A 170 13.69 -1.53 -7.69
N SER A 171 12.47 -1.22 -8.13
CA SER A 171 12.03 -1.48 -9.51
C SER A 171 12.88 -0.72 -10.52
N PHE A 172 13.23 0.55 -10.23
CA PHE A 172 14.17 1.32 -11.05
C PHE A 172 15.54 0.62 -11.15
N LEU A 173 16.08 0.11 -10.03
CA LEU A 173 17.38 -0.57 -10.04
C LEU A 173 17.35 -1.89 -10.81
N MET A 174 16.26 -2.65 -10.72
CA MET A 174 16.08 -3.90 -11.47
C MET A 174 16.01 -3.67 -12.98
N GLU A 175 15.22 -2.69 -13.42
CA GLU A 175 15.12 -2.32 -14.84
C GLU A 175 16.48 -1.85 -15.39
N LEU A 176 17.23 -1.08 -14.58
CA LEU A 176 18.57 -0.65 -14.93
C LEU A 176 19.55 -1.81 -15.03
N LEU A 177 19.51 -2.78 -14.09
CA LEU A 177 20.34 -3.98 -14.16
C LEU A 177 20.07 -4.74 -15.46
N ASP A 178 18.80 -4.97 -15.81
CA ASP A 178 18.43 -5.65 -17.05
C ASP A 178 19.00 -4.93 -18.28
N LYS A 179 18.91 -3.60 -18.33
CA LYS A 179 19.47 -2.79 -19.43
C LYS A 179 20.99 -2.79 -19.49
N VAL A 180 21.66 -2.75 -18.35
CA VAL A 180 23.13 -2.84 -18.27
C VAL A 180 23.59 -4.20 -18.76
N VAL A 181 22.93 -5.28 -18.33
CA VAL A 181 23.24 -6.64 -18.75
C VAL A 181 23.00 -6.81 -20.25
N GLU A 182 21.86 -6.37 -20.79
CA GLU A 182 21.55 -6.41 -22.23
C GLU A 182 22.61 -5.73 -23.10
N ARG A 183 23.14 -4.58 -22.65
CA ARG A 183 24.19 -3.84 -23.40
C ARG A 183 25.57 -4.49 -23.30
N ASN A 184 25.78 -5.35 -22.31
CA ASN A 184 27.09 -5.89 -21.96
C ASN A 184 27.09 -7.43 -21.87
N GLU A 185 26.16 -8.13 -22.54
CA GLU A 185 25.92 -9.58 -22.37
C GLU A 185 27.20 -10.43 -22.46
N GLN A 186 28.10 -10.06 -23.38
CA GLN A 186 29.39 -10.73 -23.59
C GLN A 186 30.38 -10.51 -22.43
N ALA A 187 30.46 -9.30 -21.88
CA ALA A 187 31.37 -8.96 -20.79
C ALA A 187 30.85 -9.46 -19.43
N VAL A 188 29.53 -9.53 -19.28
CA VAL A 188 28.83 -9.99 -18.07
C VAL A 188 28.94 -11.52 -17.92
N ASN A 189 29.18 -12.24 -19.03
CA ASN A 189 29.23 -13.71 -19.10
C ASN A 189 28.01 -14.37 -18.46
N CYS A 190 26.82 -13.95 -18.92
CA CYS A 190 25.56 -14.47 -18.41
C CYS A 190 25.42 -15.96 -18.68
N VAL A 191 24.91 -16.67 -17.68
CA VAL A 191 24.47 -18.07 -17.82
C VAL A 191 22.97 -18.07 -17.99
N PHE A 192 22.50 -18.81 -18.97
CA PHE A 192 21.10 -18.94 -19.33
C PHE A 192 20.64 -20.38 -19.13
N THR A 193 19.37 -20.54 -18.78
CA THR A 193 18.71 -21.83 -18.59
C THR A 193 17.32 -21.79 -19.20
N ILE A 194 16.73 -22.96 -19.44
CA ILE A 194 15.33 -23.04 -19.85
C ILE A 194 14.45 -22.56 -18.69
N ASN A 195 13.35 -21.88 -19.02
CA ASN A 195 12.36 -21.54 -18.01
C ASN A 195 11.74 -22.82 -17.43
N ARG A 196 11.93 -23.05 -16.13
CA ARG A 196 11.44 -24.25 -15.41
C ARG A 196 9.92 -24.40 -15.37
N THR A 197 9.18 -23.37 -15.77
CA THR A 197 7.71 -23.41 -15.89
C THR A 197 7.24 -23.80 -17.30
N MET A 198 8.18 -24.14 -18.20
CA MET A 198 7.90 -24.54 -19.56
C MET A 198 7.10 -25.84 -19.59
N ILE A 199 6.03 -25.83 -20.37
CA ILE A 199 5.20 -27.01 -20.65
C ILE A 199 4.99 -27.08 -22.16
N LYS A 200 5.14 -28.29 -22.70
CA LYS A 200 4.89 -28.59 -24.11
C LYS A 200 3.51 -29.24 -24.25
N THR A 201 2.60 -28.56 -24.92
CA THR A 201 1.30 -29.12 -25.32
C THR A 201 1.40 -29.67 -26.74
N ASN A 202 0.31 -30.23 -27.29
CA ASN A 202 0.31 -30.71 -28.67
C ASN A 202 0.52 -29.57 -29.69
N GLU A 203 0.05 -28.35 -29.39
CA GLU A 203 0.05 -27.22 -30.34
C GLU A 203 1.03 -26.10 -29.97
N GLU A 204 1.35 -25.95 -28.68
CA GLU A 204 2.10 -24.81 -28.16
C GLU A 204 3.13 -25.19 -27.09
N ILE A 205 4.20 -24.39 -26.99
CA ILE A 205 5.13 -24.35 -25.87
C ILE A 205 4.78 -23.12 -25.04
N ILE A 206 4.50 -23.32 -23.75
CA ILE A 206 3.98 -22.28 -22.86
C ILE A 206 4.90 -22.12 -21.65
N VAL A 207 5.26 -20.88 -21.32
CA VAL A 207 6.04 -20.52 -20.14
C VAL A 207 5.33 -19.45 -19.31
N THR A 208 5.61 -19.45 -18.00
CA THR A 208 5.19 -18.37 -17.11
C THR A 208 6.24 -17.26 -17.16
N ILE A 209 5.80 -16.03 -17.40
CA ILE A 209 6.66 -14.85 -17.44
C ILE A 209 6.19 -13.81 -16.43
N PRO A 210 7.10 -13.04 -15.83
CA PRO A 210 6.69 -11.86 -15.09
C PRO A 210 6.12 -10.82 -16.05
N ILE A 211 5.02 -10.20 -15.67
CA ILE A 211 4.42 -9.06 -16.37
C ILE A 211 4.17 -7.93 -15.37
N SER A 212 4.35 -6.70 -15.84
CA SER A 212 3.95 -5.51 -15.08
C SER A 212 2.47 -5.25 -15.31
N SER A 213 1.70 -5.01 -14.25
CA SER A 213 0.29 -4.63 -14.36
C SER A 213 0.17 -3.34 -15.17
N ARG A 214 -0.47 -3.41 -16.34
CA ARG A 214 -0.92 -2.22 -17.06
C ARG A 214 -2.27 -1.83 -16.48
N ASP A 215 -2.30 -1.04 -15.43
CA ASP A 215 -3.55 -0.34 -15.09
C ASP A 215 -3.73 0.76 -16.14
N GLU A 216 -4.85 0.72 -16.87
CA GLU A 216 -5.18 1.68 -17.94
C GLU A 216 -5.34 3.12 -17.44
N GLN A 217 -5.34 3.34 -16.12
CA GLN A 217 -5.53 4.67 -15.51
C GLN A 217 -4.31 5.22 -14.76
N GLU A 218 -3.34 4.37 -14.37
CA GLU A 218 -2.06 4.82 -13.85
C GLU A 218 -1.00 3.80 -14.25
N ASP A 219 0.05 4.27 -14.94
CA ASP A 219 1.26 3.51 -15.21
C ASP A 219 1.76 2.86 -13.90
N SER A 220 1.46 1.58 -13.66
CA SER A 220 1.97 0.86 -12.49
C SER A 220 3.47 1.05 -12.42
N LEU A 221 3.94 1.54 -11.28
CA LEU A 221 5.36 1.73 -10.98
C LEU A 221 6.02 0.44 -10.49
N LEU A 222 5.22 -0.60 -10.26
CA LEU A 222 5.69 -1.93 -9.90
C LEU A 222 5.97 -2.71 -11.19
N ILE A 223 7.23 -3.08 -11.36
CA ILE A 223 7.71 -3.89 -12.48
C ILE A 223 7.56 -5.36 -12.10
N ASN A 224 7.14 -6.21 -13.05
CA ASN A 224 7.11 -7.67 -12.89
C ASN A 224 6.27 -8.16 -11.70
N ASN A 225 5.20 -7.42 -11.36
CA ASN A 225 4.39 -7.64 -10.16
C ASN A 225 3.23 -8.63 -10.36
N ARG A 226 3.07 -9.19 -11.56
CA ARG A 226 2.12 -10.27 -11.86
C ARG A 226 2.79 -11.36 -12.67
N GLN A 227 2.17 -12.53 -12.69
CA GLN A 227 2.55 -13.62 -13.59
C GLN A 227 1.63 -13.59 -14.82
N GLY A 228 2.21 -13.72 -16.00
CA GLY A 228 1.54 -13.89 -17.28
C GLY A 228 2.02 -15.16 -17.97
N LEU A 229 1.39 -15.48 -19.09
CA LEU A 229 1.78 -16.61 -19.94
C LEU A 229 2.30 -16.08 -21.27
N ALA A 230 3.42 -16.65 -21.72
CA ALA A 230 3.88 -16.53 -23.08
C ALA A 230 3.77 -17.89 -23.78
N SER A 231 3.24 -17.90 -24.99
CA SER A 231 3.16 -19.10 -25.82
C SER A 231 3.84 -18.87 -27.17
N ILE A 232 4.42 -19.95 -27.69
CA ILE A 232 4.87 -20.06 -29.08
C ILE A 232 4.28 -21.33 -29.67
N LYS A 233 4.01 -21.31 -30.98
CA LYS A 233 3.59 -22.51 -31.69
C LYS A 233 4.66 -23.59 -31.55
N ARG A 234 4.25 -24.81 -31.20
CA ARG A 234 5.13 -25.98 -31.15
C ARG A 234 5.48 -26.39 -32.57
N ILE A 235 6.76 -26.28 -32.90
CA ILE A 235 7.35 -26.78 -34.13
C ILE A 235 8.65 -27.49 -33.78
N GLU A 236 8.98 -28.54 -34.54
CA GLU A 236 10.09 -29.46 -34.24
C GLU A 236 11.43 -28.74 -34.03
N ILE A 237 11.72 -27.72 -34.84
CA ILE A 237 12.96 -26.94 -34.72
C ILE A 237 13.08 -26.16 -33.40
N PHE A 238 11.98 -25.61 -32.87
CA PHE A 238 11.99 -24.92 -31.58
C PHE A 238 12.07 -25.90 -30.42
N GLU A 239 11.36 -27.02 -30.53
CA GLU A 239 11.42 -28.07 -29.53
C GLU A 239 12.84 -28.63 -29.38
N LYS A 240 13.44 -29.03 -30.50
CA LYS A 240 14.81 -29.54 -30.53
C LYS A 240 15.82 -28.50 -30.02
N PHE A 241 15.70 -27.24 -30.47
CA PHE A 241 16.59 -26.17 -30.00
C PHE A 241 16.48 -25.97 -28.48
N LEU A 242 15.25 -25.89 -27.93
CA LEU A 242 15.05 -25.72 -26.50
C LEU A 242 15.55 -26.92 -25.71
N ASP A 243 15.36 -28.15 -26.19
CA ASP A 243 15.89 -29.35 -25.55
C ASP A 243 17.42 -29.37 -25.52
N ASP A 244 18.06 -28.94 -26.62
CA ASP A 244 19.52 -28.88 -26.73
C ASP A 244 20.15 -27.73 -25.88
N VAL A 245 19.35 -26.77 -25.39
CA VAL A 245 19.83 -25.76 -24.41
C VAL A 245 20.26 -26.45 -23.10
N GLY A 246 19.55 -27.49 -22.66
CA GLY A 246 19.82 -28.19 -21.41
C GLY A 246 19.77 -27.31 -20.16
N ASP A 247 20.53 -27.68 -19.13
CA ASP A 247 20.47 -27.05 -17.80
C ASP A 247 21.07 -25.64 -17.76
N SER A 248 22.20 -25.41 -18.44
CA SER A 248 22.86 -24.11 -18.44
C SER A 248 23.83 -23.92 -19.60
N LYS A 249 23.80 -22.76 -20.26
CA LYS A 249 24.75 -22.35 -21.31
C LYS A 249 25.14 -20.88 -21.19
N SER A 250 26.35 -20.53 -21.65
CA SER A 250 26.72 -19.12 -21.81
C SER A 250 25.99 -18.50 -23.01
N TYR A 251 25.98 -17.17 -23.11
CA TYR A 251 25.40 -16.49 -24.28
C TYR A 251 26.06 -16.93 -25.60
N LEU A 252 27.39 -17.09 -25.59
CA LEU A 252 28.15 -17.46 -26.80
C LEU A 252 27.79 -18.89 -27.23
N ASP A 253 27.75 -19.83 -26.28
CA ASP A 253 27.34 -21.21 -26.56
C ASP A 253 25.89 -21.29 -27.06
N LEU A 254 24.99 -20.44 -26.52
CA LEU A 254 23.62 -20.35 -27.01
C LEU A 254 23.54 -19.79 -28.42
N LEU A 255 24.36 -18.80 -28.76
CA LEU A 255 24.39 -18.23 -30.09
C LEU A 255 24.96 -19.22 -31.11
N GLU A 256 26.02 -19.95 -30.75
CA GLU A 256 26.55 -21.05 -31.56
C GLU A 256 25.51 -22.15 -31.76
N LEU A 257 24.85 -22.58 -30.69
CA LEU A 257 23.75 -23.55 -30.77
C LEU A 257 22.61 -23.04 -31.67
N ALA A 258 22.20 -21.78 -31.52
CA ALA A 258 21.16 -21.20 -32.37
C ALA A 258 21.58 -21.21 -33.85
N ASN A 259 22.85 -20.95 -34.15
CA ASN A 259 23.37 -21.01 -35.52
C ASN A 259 23.38 -22.44 -36.10
N LEU A 260 23.46 -23.48 -35.26
CA LEU A 260 23.34 -24.88 -35.69
C LEU A 260 21.91 -25.26 -36.06
N HIS A 261 20.91 -24.67 -35.40
CA HIS A 261 19.50 -25.00 -35.64
C HIS A 261 18.87 -24.14 -36.72
N PHE A 262 19.17 -22.84 -36.76
CA PHE A 262 18.49 -21.88 -37.64
C PHE A 262 19.31 -21.52 -38.88
N LEU A 263 18.65 -21.51 -40.05
CA LEU A 263 19.26 -21.43 -41.39
C LEU A 263 20.24 -20.26 -41.66
N ASN A 264 20.21 -19.18 -40.88
CA ASN A 264 21.10 -18.03 -41.05
C ASN A 264 21.47 -17.42 -39.68
N PRO A 265 22.74 -17.08 -39.43
CA PRO A 265 23.19 -16.46 -38.17
C PRO A 265 22.44 -15.20 -37.73
N HIS A 266 22.02 -14.34 -38.67
CA HIS A 266 21.23 -13.15 -38.35
C HIS A 266 19.83 -13.53 -37.83
N THR A 267 19.20 -14.52 -38.46
CA THR A 267 17.90 -15.05 -38.03
C THR A 267 18.03 -15.80 -36.70
N ALA A 268 19.08 -16.59 -36.53
CA ALA A 268 19.39 -17.32 -35.31
C ALA A 268 19.51 -16.37 -34.11
N LYS A 269 20.32 -15.31 -34.24
CA LYS A 269 20.46 -14.27 -33.21
C LYS A 269 19.12 -13.61 -32.90
N LYS A 270 18.34 -13.24 -33.93
CA LYS A 270 17.03 -12.61 -33.74
C LYS A 270 16.03 -13.52 -33.02
N ILE A 271 16.01 -14.82 -33.35
CA ILE A 271 15.17 -15.82 -32.69
C ILE A 271 15.62 -16.01 -31.24
N LEU A 272 16.92 -16.19 -31.00
CA LEU A 272 17.47 -16.32 -29.66
C LEU A 272 17.11 -15.10 -28.78
N THR A 273 17.28 -13.88 -29.28
CA THR A 273 16.87 -12.66 -28.57
C THR A 273 15.37 -12.63 -28.29
N LYS A 274 14.53 -13.16 -29.18
CA LYS A 274 13.08 -13.29 -28.94
C LYS A 274 12.73 -14.36 -27.91
N LEU A 275 13.43 -15.49 -27.89
CA LEU A 275 13.21 -16.55 -26.90
C LEU A 275 13.67 -16.09 -25.50
N ILE A 276 14.76 -15.34 -25.42
CA ILE A 276 15.22 -14.71 -24.17
C ILE A 276 14.24 -13.63 -23.72
N SER A 277 13.88 -12.68 -24.58
CA SER A 277 12.95 -11.59 -24.21
C SER A 277 11.51 -12.07 -23.97
N GLY A 278 11.10 -13.18 -24.60
CA GLY A 278 9.84 -13.87 -24.35
C GLY A 278 9.86 -14.79 -23.13
N GLY A 279 10.99 -14.88 -22.41
CA GLY A 279 11.12 -15.63 -21.16
C GLY A 279 11.12 -17.16 -21.31
N PHE A 280 11.34 -17.70 -22.51
CA PHE A 280 11.52 -19.13 -22.74
C PHE A 280 12.90 -19.61 -22.29
N ILE A 281 13.90 -18.75 -22.50
CA ILE A 281 15.25 -18.91 -21.99
C ILE A 281 15.47 -17.77 -20.99
N VAL A 282 15.76 -18.12 -19.74
CA VAL A 282 15.90 -17.15 -18.66
C VAL A 282 17.36 -17.04 -18.23
N ARG A 283 17.78 -15.81 -17.93
CA ARG A 283 19.08 -15.56 -17.29
C ARG A 283 19.03 -16.14 -15.88
N LYS A 284 20.05 -16.91 -15.50
CA LYS A 284 20.26 -17.26 -14.09
C LYS A 284 20.55 -15.97 -13.34
N ASN A 285 19.92 -15.78 -12.18
CA ASN A 285 20.09 -14.57 -11.38
C ASN A 285 21.57 -14.27 -11.15
N ILE A 286 22.00 -13.12 -11.65
CA ILE A 286 23.37 -12.63 -11.54
C ILE A 286 23.59 -12.04 -10.15
N LEU A 287 22.55 -11.39 -9.62
CA LEU A 287 22.50 -10.81 -8.29
C LEU A 287 21.26 -11.31 -7.55
N ASN A 288 21.35 -11.40 -6.23
CA ASN A 288 20.18 -11.65 -5.39
C ASN A 288 19.37 -10.35 -5.27
N ASP A 289 18.29 -10.26 -6.02
CA ASP A 289 17.37 -9.11 -6.06
C ASP A 289 16.59 -8.91 -4.76
N ALA A 290 16.40 -9.95 -3.96
CA ALA A 290 15.74 -9.85 -2.67
C ALA A 290 16.59 -9.20 -1.56
N SER A 291 17.84 -8.81 -1.85
CA SER A 291 18.75 -8.30 -0.83
C SER A 291 18.53 -6.81 -0.54
N MET A 292 18.59 -6.41 0.74
CA MET A 292 18.39 -5.01 1.14
C MET A 292 19.55 -4.07 0.77
N ASP A 293 20.69 -4.64 0.39
CA ASP A 293 21.90 -4.00 -0.09
C ASP A 293 22.06 -4.13 -1.62
N PHE A 294 20.97 -4.40 -2.36
CA PHE A 294 20.99 -4.63 -3.80
C PHE A 294 21.73 -3.54 -4.58
N PHE A 295 21.57 -2.27 -4.20
CA PHE A 295 22.24 -1.15 -4.87
C PHE A 295 23.77 -1.21 -4.73
N ASP A 296 24.27 -1.51 -3.53
CA ASP A 296 25.71 -1.64 -3.27
C ASP A 296 26.27 -2.85 -4.03
N LYS A 297 25.58 -3.99 -3.98
CA LYS A 297 25.94 -5.20 -4.75
C LYS A 297 25.96 -4.95 -6.26
N PHE A 298 25.00 -4.17 -6.76
CA PHE A 298 24.97 -3.82 -8.18
C PHE A 298 26.17 -2.96 -8.57
N LEU A 299 26.56 -1.98 -7.75
CA LEU A 299 27.77 -1.19 -7.97
C LEU A 299 29.03 -2.07 -7.96
N ASP A 300 29.16 -2.95 -6.97
CA ASP A 300 30.33 -3.84 -6.86
C ASP A 300 30.42 -4.78 -8.06
N TYR A 301 29.28 -5.29 -8.53
CA TYR A 301 29.20 -6.13 -9.71
C TYR A 301 29.71 -5.44 -10.99
N ILE A 302 29.23 -4.22 -11.28
CA ILE A 302 29.68 -3.49 -12.48
C ILE A 302 31.15 -3.09 -12.41
N LYS A 303 31.68 -2.86 -11.20
CA LYS A 303 33.11 -2.60 -10.97
C LYS A 303 33.96 -3.85 -11.21
N GLU A 304 33.54 -4.99 -10.65
CA GLU A 304 34.25 -6.27 -10.80
C GLU A 304 34.33 -6.68 -12.29
N LYS A 305 33.23 -6.51 -13.03
CA LYS A 305 33.20 -6.76 -14.48
C LYS A 305 33.84 -5.67 -15.32
N ASN A 306 34.24 -4.55 -14.71
CA ASN A 306 34.81 -3.40 -15.38
C ASN A 306 33.95 -2.89 -16.56
N ILE A 307 32.63 -2.85 -16.37
CA ILE A 307 31.67 -2.39 -17.38
C ILE A 307 31.06 -1.04 -17.01
N GLU A 308 30.65 -0.28 -18.03
CA GLU A 308 29.93 1.00 -17.87
C GLU A 308 30.62 2.01 -16.92
N PRO A 309 31.85 2.50 -17.18
CA PRO A 309 32.57 3.42 -16.28
C PRO A 309 31.78 4.70 -15.93
N TRP A 310 30.97 5.19 -16.88
CA TRP A 310 30.08 6.31 -16.62
C TRP A 310 29.05 6.00 -15.53
N LEU A 311 28.45 4.80 -15.56
CA LEU A 311 27.46 4.38 -14.56
C LEU A 311 28.12 4.19 -13.19
N GLN A 312 29.31 3.60 -13.15
CA GLN A 312 30.09 3.47 -11.91
C GLN A 312 30.34 4.83 -11.24
N ASN A 313 30.70 5.84 -12.04
CA ASN A 313 30.88 7.22 -11.56
C ASN A 313 29.56 7.82 -11.06
N GLN A 314 28.45 7.62 -11.79
CA GLN A 314 27.14 8.13 -11.37
C GLN A 314 26.67 7.47 -10.07
N PHE A 315 26.78 6.15 -9.93
CA PHE A 315 26.47 5.45 -8.69
C PHE A 315 27.33 5.94 -7.53
N SER A 316 28.62 6.19 -7.76
CA SER A 316 29.50 6.76 -6.72
C SER A 316 29.05 8.15 -6.26
N LYS A 317 28.59 9.00 -7.19
CA LYS A 317 27.99 10.31 -6.86
C LYS A 317 26.67 10.17 -6.10
N VAL A 318 25.81 9.24 -6.52
CA VAL A 318 24.54 8.93 -5.84
C VAL A 318 24.79 8.46 -4.41
N ILE A 319 25.71 7.52 -4.19
CA ILE A 319 26.08 7.05 -2.84
C ILE A 319 26.64 8.19 -1.99
N THR A 320 27.49 9.04 -2.58
CA THR A 320 28.06 10.20 -1.86
C THR A 320 26.96 11.17 -1.44
N SER A 321 26.00 11.46 -2.32
CA SER A 321 24.84 12.30 -2.02
C SER A 321 23.97 11.69 -0.93
N ILE A 322 23.64 10.40 -1.03
CA ILE A 322 22.90 9.66 0.02
C ILE A 322 23.59 9.76 1.37
N ARG A 323 24.90 9.45 1.44
CA ARG A 323 25.67 9.49 2.69
C ARG A 323 25.78 10.89 3.28
N LYS A 324 25.80 11.92 2.44
CA LYS A 324 25.74 13.31 2.88
C LYS A 324 24.41 13.57 3.57
N ILE A 325 23.30 13.31 2.89
CA ILE A 325 21.95 13.55 3.40
C ILE A 325 21.68 12.73 4.68
N GLU A 326 22.13 11.46 4.75
CA GLU A 326 21.93 10.62 5.93
C GLU A 326 22.63 11.15 7.20
N LYS A 327 23.70 11.94 7.06
CA LYS A 327 24.45 12.51 8.19
C LYS A 327 23.96 13.88 8.62
N GLU A 328 23.17 14.57 7.81
CA GLU A 328 22.70 15.91 8.11
C GLU A 328 21.62 15.90 9.19
N LYS A 329 21.69 16.86 10.13
CA LYS A 329 20.64 17.02 11.15
C LYS A 329 19.29 17.30 10.50
N ARG A 330 19.28 18.11 9.44
CA ARG A 330 18.09 18.51 8.69
C ARG A 330 18.33 18.29 7.20
N ILE A 331 17.33 17.78 6.49
CA ILE A 331 17.44 17.56 5.04
C ILE A 331 17.18 18.88 4.32
N GLU A 332 18.14 19.29 3.50
CA GLU A 332 17.98 20.39 2.57
C GLU A 332 17.39 19.92 1.23
N ILE A 333 16.42 20.68 0.71
CA ILE A 333 15.73 20.33 -0.54
C ILE A 333 16.69 20.32 -1.72
N ALA A 334 17.70 21.18 -1.71
CA ALA A 334 18.72 21.23 -2.76
C ALA A 334 19.49 19.90 -2.88
N ASP A 335 19.75 19.23 -1.75
CA ASP A 335 20.45 17.94 -1.75
C ASP A 335 19.59 16.82 -2.33
N ILE A 336 18.29 16.83 -2.04
CA ILE A 336 17.33 15.89 -2.66
C ILE A 336 17.22 16.13 -4.16
N LEU A 337 17.07 17.37 -4.60
CA LEU A 337 17.02 17.70 -6.03
C LEU A 337 18.31 17.30 -6.76
N THR A 338 19.46 17.42 -6.09
CA THR A 338 20.73 16.94 -6.63
C THR A 338 20.74 15.43 -6.82
N LEU A 339 20.27 14.68 -5.81
CA LEU A 339 20.12 13.22 -5.88
C LEU A 339 19.16 12.81 -7.00
N GLU A 340 18.00 13.45 -7.08
CA GLU A 340 16.99 13.19 -8.11
C GLU A 340 17.54 13.44 -9.53
N ASN A 341 18.28 14.54 -9.74
CA ASN A 341 18.89 14.84 -11.03
C ASN A 341 19.95 13.80 -11.44
N LEU A 342 20.74 13.28 -10.49
CA LEU A 342 21.69 12.18 -10.78
C LEU A 342 20.95 10.93 -11.26
N LEU A 343 19.82 10.59 -10.63
CA LEU A 343 19.01 9.44 -11.01
C LEU A 343 18.28 9.69 -12.35
N GLU A 344 17.80 10.91 -12.61
CA GLU A 344 17.18 11.28 -13.88
C GLU A 344 18.16 11.20 -15.07
N GLN A 345 19.43 11.56 -14.87
CA GLN A 345 20.47 11.35 -15.89
C GLN A 345 20.62 9.87 -16.25
N ILE A 346 20.50 8.96 -15.28
CA ILE A 346 20.55 7.51 -15.51
C ILE A 346 19.30 7.06 -16.27
N ILE A 347 18.10 7.50 -15.84
CA ILE A 347 16.83 7.22 -16.54
C ILE A 347 16.94 7.59 -18.02
N ASN A 348 17.40 8.81 -18.31
CA ASN A 348 17.51 9.32 -19.67
C ASN A 348 18.56 8.55 -20.51
N LYS A 349 19.71 8.18 -19.94
CA LYS A 349 20.76 7.45 -20.68
C LYS A 349 20.37 6.01 -21.03
N TYR A 350 19.65 5.33 -20.14
CA TYR A 350 19.24 3.93 -20.34
C TYR A 350 17.85 3.78 -20.95
N GLY A 351 17.10 4.88 -21.10
CA GLY A 351 15.75 4.87 -21.65
C GLY A 351 14.77 4.14 -20.73
N LEU A 352 14.94 4.29 -19.42
CA LEU A 352 14.12 3.60 -18.41
C LEU A 352 12.73 4.23 -18.31
N LYS A 353 11.76 3.47 -17.80
CA LYS A 353 10.44 4.02 -17.47
C LYS A 353 10.60 5.18 -16.50
N LYS A 354 9.98 6.33 -16.82
CA LYS A 354 10.00 7.49 -15.93
C LYS A 354 9.24 7.17 -14.64
N VAL A 355 9.94 7.25 -13.52
CA VAL A 355 9.35 7.15 -12.18
C VAL A 355 9.12 8.56 -11.64
N PRO A 356 7.92 8.91 -11.13
CA PRO A 356 7.69 10.19 -10.47
C PRO A 356 8.70 10.42 -9.34
N SER A 357 9.20 11.64 -9.19
CA SER A 357 10.27 11.97 -8.23
C SER A 357 9.96 11.48 -6.80
N ARG A 358 8.73 11.68 -6.33
CA ARG A 358 8.21 11.19 -5.04
C ARG A 358 8.36 9.68 -4.78
N ASN A 359 8.55 8.88 -5.82
CA ASN A 359 8.64 7.43 -5.76
C ASN A 359 10.02 6.89 -6.14
N LEU A 360 10.97 7.78 -6.47
CA LEU A 360 12.32 7.40 -6.88
C LEU A 360 13.23 7.15 -5.67
N VAL A 361 12.97 7.84 -4.56
CA VAL A 361 13.74 7.79 -3.32
C VAL A 361 12.80 7.67 -2.12
N TYR A 362 13.12 6.78 -1.20
CA TYR A 362 12.38 6.55 0.05
C TYR A 362 13.22 6.91 1.26
N PHE A 363 12.59 7.54 2.25
CA PHE A 363 13.21 7.95 3.51
C PHE A 363 12.60 7.17 4.66
N ASP A 364 13.46 6.56 5.47
CA ASP A 364 13.09 5.92 6.72
C ASP A 364 13.88 6.52 7.87
N TYR A 365 13.17 6.89 8.92
CA TYR A 365 13.75 7.35 10.17
C TYR A 365 13.54 6.27 11.22
N SER A 366 14.64 5.86 11.83
CA SER A 366 14.61 4.87 12.89
C SER A 366 15.50 5.28 14.04
N LYS A 367 15.13 4.86 15.23
CA LYS A 367 15.94 5.05 16.42
C LYS A 367 15.86 3.78 17.25
N SER A 368 16.90 3.52 18.02
CA SER A 368 16.92 2.44 18.99
C SER A 368 16.73 2.96 20.40
N SER A 369 16.08 2.20 21.27
CA SER A 369 15.98 2.54 22.68
C SER A 369 15.99 1.30 23.58
N LYS A 370 16.09 1.54 24.89
CA LYS A 370 15.83 0.51 25.89
C LYS A 370 14.33 0.29 25.99
N PHE A 371 13.91 -0.97 26.04
CA PHE A 371 12.51 -1.31 26.29
C PHE A 371 12.13 -0.94 27.71
N GLN A 372 11.14 -0.08 27.86
CA GLN A 372 10.67 0.39 29.16
C GLN A 372 9.30 -0.20 29.55
N GLU A 373 8.51 -0.69 28.59
CA GLU A 373 7.15 -1.17 28.83
C GLU A 373 7.09 -2.70 28.85
N ASP A 374 6.15 -3.28 29.62
CA ASP A 374 5.94 -4.73 29.68
C ASP A 374 4.56 -5.10 29.12
N PHE A 375 4.54 -5.74 27.94
CA PHE A 375 3.30 -6.21 27.30
C PHE A 375 2.99 -7.70 27.56
N ARG A 376 3.71 -8.36 28.47
CA ARG A 376 3.50 -9.80 28.75
C ARG A 376 2.09 -10.11 29.25
N SER A 377 1.44 -9.17 29.92
CA SER A 377 0.04 -9.30 30.38
C SER A 377 -0.95 -9.48 29.22
N PHE A 378 -0.68 -8.90 28.05
CA PHE A 378 -1.55 -9.03 26.87
C PHE A 378 -1.30 -10.31 26.07
N ARG A 379 -0.27 -11.11 26.40
CA ARG A 379 0.09 -12.30 25.63
C ARG A 379 -1.08 -13.26 25.39
N PRO A 380 -1.90 -13.62 26.38
CA PRO A 380 -3.04 -14.52 26.15
C PRO A 380 -4.07 -13.96 25.17
N LEU A 381 -4.31 -12.64 25.21
CA LEU A 381 -5.18 -11.95 24.26
C LEU A 381 -4.60 -11.98 22.84
N ILE A 382 -3.30 -11.68 22.70
CA ILE A 382 -2.60 -11.71 21.42
C ILE A 382 -2.65 -13.11 20.80
N GLU A 383 -2.35 -14.16 21.57
CA GLU A 383 -2.43 -15.54 21.11
C GLU A 383 -3.85 -15.90 20.64
N CYS A 384 -4.88 -15.50 21.39
CA CYS A 384 -6.27 -15.70 20.97
C CYS A 384 -6.59 -14.99 19.65
N LEU A 385 -6.18 -13.73 19.50
CA LEU A 385 -6.38 -12.96 18.28
C LEU A 385 -5.64 -13.54 17.07
N GLN A 386 -4.47 -14.15 17.27
CA GLN A 386 -3.73 -14.84 16.21
C GLN A 386 -4.49 -16.03 15.62
N PHE A 387 -5.32 -16.71 16.41
CA PHE A 387 -6.17 -17.79 15.88
C PHE A 387 -7.41 -17.23 15.20
N ILE A 388 -8.03 -16.21 15.79
CA ILE A 388 -9.21 -15.55 15.19
C ILE A 388 -8.88 -14.98 13.81
N SER A 389 -7.69 -14.38 13.63
CA SER A 389 -7.26 -13.85 12.33
C SER A 389 -7.23 -14.91 11.22
N LEU A 390 -6.91 -16.16 11.54
CA LEU A 390 -6.87 -17.26 10.56
C LEU A 390 -8.25 -17.57 9.97
N ALA A 391 -9.32 -17.39 10.74
CA ALA A 391 -10.69 -17.59 10.25
C ALA A 391 -11.10 -16.55 9.20
N LEU A 392 -10.38 -15.42 9.15
CA LEU A 392 -10.59 -14.32 8.18
C LEU A 392 -9.49 -14.26 7.12
N ASP A 393 -8.42 -15.06 7.23
CA ASP A 393 -7.32 -15.08 6.27
C ASP A 393 -7.70 -15.91 5.04
N SER A 394 -7.89 -15.23 3.90
CA SER A 394 -8.25 -15.91 2.66
C SER A 394 -7.16 -16.89 2.19
N ALA A 395 -5.88 -16.65 2.49
CA ALA A 395 -4.80 -17.56 2.10
C ALA A 395 -4.84 -18.86 2.90
N VAL A 396 -5.12 -18.79 4.21
CA VAL A 396 -5.35 -19.98 5.05
C VAL A 396 -6.56 -20.75 4.53
N ARG A 397 -7.67 -20.05 4.29
CA ARG A 397 -8.92 -20.67 3.83
C ARG A 397 -8.77 -21.30 2.45
N SER A 398 -8.07 -20.63 1.53
CA SER A 398 -7.76 -21.19 0.20
C SER A 398 -6.90 -22.45 0.32
N ARG A 399 -5.89 -22.45 1.21
CA ARG A 399 -5.08 -23.65 1.49
C ARG A 399 -5.94 -24.81 1.97
N VAL A 400 -6.88 -24.58 2.90
CA VAL A 400 -7.81 -25.63 3.35
C VAL A 400 -8.62 -26.21 2.19
N VAL A 401 -9.25 -25.35 1.38
CA VAL A 401 -10.08 -25.79 0.23
C VAL A 401 -9.26 -26.58 -0.78
N VAL A 402 -8.06 -26.09 -1.12
CA VAL A 402 -7.15 -26.76 -2.05
C VAL A 402 -6.66 -28.09 -1.49
N SER A 403 -6.24 -28.14 -0.23
CA SER A 403 -5.77 -29.37 0.42
C SER A 403 -6.86 -30.45 0.48
N GLU A 404 -8.10 -30.09 0.81
CA GLU A 404 -9.23 -31.01 0.77
C GLU A 404 -9.54 -31.50 -0.65
N SER A 405 -9.45 -30.61 -1.65
CA SER A 405 -9.68 -30.95 -3.06
C SER A 405 -8.64 -31.94 -3.58
N ILE A 406 -7.37 -31.75 -3.25
CA ILE A 406 -6.28 -32.69 -3.60
C ILE A 406 -6.52 -34.04 -2.93
N LYS A 407 -6.84 -34.04 -1.63
CA LYS A 407 -7.10 -35.28 -0.88
C LYS A 407 -8.25 -36.09 -1.49
N ASN A 408 -9.30 -35.42 -1.95
CA ASN A 408 -10.45 -36.06 -2.59
C ASN A 408 -10.16 -36.54 -4.02
N TRP A 409 -9.19 -35.94 -4.72
CA TRP A 409 -8.88 -36.29 -6.09
C TRP A 409 -8.08 -37.59 -6.20
N ASP A 410 -7.11 -37.82 -5.32
CA ASP A 410 -6.13 -38.88 -5.49
C ASP A 410 -6.05 -39.88 -4.32
N GLY A 411 -6.69 -39.61 -3.19
CA GLY A 411 -6.68 -40.50 -2.01
C GLY A 411 -5.32 -40.62 -1.29
N GLU A 412 -4.20 -40.43 -1.99
CA GLU A 412 -2.82 -40.43 -1.49
C GLU A 412 -2.03 -39.18 -1.89
N VAL A 413 -1.03 -38.81 -1.10
CA VAL A 413 -0.11 -37.72 -1.41
C VAL A 413 0.81 -38.18 -2.54
N GLN A 414 0.58 -37.74 -3.77
CA GLN A 414 1.51 -38.02 -4.87
C GLN A 414 2.84 -37.27 -4.64
N LEU A 415 3.94 -38.03 -4.67
CA LEU A 415 5.28 -37.46 -4.79
C LEU A 415 5.43 -36.90 -6.20
N VAL A 416 5.46 -35.57 -6.33
CA VAL A 416 5.66 -34.91 -7.62
C VAL A 416 7.15 -34.87 -7.95
N ASP A 417 7.58 -35.83 -8.78
CA ASP A 417 8.93 -35.89 -9.30
C ASP A 417 9.04 -35.29 -10.72
N GLY A 418 10.16 -34.62 -10.99
CA GLY A 418 10.41 -33.90 -12.25
C GLY A 418 9.80 -32.50 -12.34
N GLU A 419 10.40 -31.62 -13.16
CA GLU A 419 9.98 -30.22 -13.31
C GLU A 419 8.62 -30.07 -14.02
N GLU A 420 8.34 -30.91 -15.02
CA GLU A 420 7.08 -30.87 -15.78
C GLU A 420 5.86 -31.23 -14.92
N SER A 421 5.98 -32.30 -14.10
CA SER A 421 4.95 -32.71 -13.14
C SER A 421 4.68 -31.60 -12.11
N ARG A 422 5.73 -30.90 -11.64
CA ARG A 422 5.60 -29.74 -10.73
C ARG A 422 4.90 -28.58 -11.41
N ALA A 423 5.27 -28.24 -12.64
CA ALA A 423 4.63 -27.16 -13.39
C ALA A 423 3.14 -27.45 -13.64
N SER A 424 2.81 -28.69 -13.98
CA SER A 424 1.42 -29.15 -14.15
C SER A 424 0.63 -29.04 -12.84
N LEU A 425 1.22 -29.53 -11.73
CA LEU A 425 0.63 -29.39 -10.40
C LEU A 425 0.38 -27.91 -10.07
N PHE A 426 1.36 -27.02 -10.25
CA PHE A 426 1.20 -25.60 -9.96
C PHE A 426 0.08 -24.94 -10.78
N ARG A 427 -0.08 -25.31 -12.06
CA ARG A 427 -1.21 -24.81 -12.88
C ARG A 427 -2.55 -25.31 -12.37
N MET A 428 -2.64 -26.59 -12.02
CA MET A 428 -3.85 -27.13 -11.41
C MET A 428 -4.16 -26.42 -10.09
N LEU A 429 -3.17 -26.24 -9.20
CA LEU A 429 -3.34 -25.50 -7.95
C LEU A 429 -3.79 -24.06 -8.21
N GLY A 430 -3.20 -23.38 -9.21
CA GLY A 430 -3.60 -22.04 -9.63
C GLY A 430 -5.07 -21.99 -10.06
N LYS A 431 -5.51 -22.94 -10.89
CA LYS A 431 -6.92 -23.05 -11.31
C LYS A 431 -7.85 -23.31 -10.12
N LEU A 432 -7.48 -24.22 -9.23
CA LEU A 432 -8.27 -24.49 -8.01
C LEU A 432 -8.38 -23.24 -7.14
N LEU A 433 -7.30 -22.46 -7.01
CA LEU A 433 -7.29 -21.19 -6.28
C LEU A 433 -8.21 -20.14 -6.93
N GLU A 434 -8.21 -20.03 -8.26
CA GLU A 434 -9.10 -19.14 -9.02
C GLU A 434 -10.58 -19.51 -8.88
N GLU A 435 -10.88 -20.80 -8.76
CA GLU A 435 -12.23 -21.30 -8.51
C GLU A 435 -12.70 -21.03 -7.07
N THR A 436 -11.78 -20.72 -6.14
CA THR A 436 -12.18 -20.37 -4.77
C THR A 436 -12.77 -18.97 -4.68
N ASN A 437 -13.87 -18.83 -3.95
CA ASN A 437 -14.42 -17.52 -3.61
C ASN A 437 -13.71 -16.86 -2.40
N GLN A 438 -12.71 -17.52 -1.79
CA GLN A 438 -12.05 -17.03 -0.57
C GLN A 438 -11.37 -15.65 -0.73
N PRO A 439 -10.74 -15.30 -1.87
CA PRO A 439 -10.16 -13.96 -2.06
C PRO A 439 -11.17 -12.81 -1.97
N SER A 440 -12.47 -13.08 -2.17
CA SER A 440 -13.51 -12.05 -2.07
C SER A 440 -13.66 -11.47 -0.66
N ILE A 441 -13.09 -12.11 0.37
CA ILE A 441 -13.03 -11.61 1.75
C ILE A 441 -12.36 -10.23 1.80
N TYR A 442 -11.23 -10.05 1.11
CA TYR A 442 -10.52 -8.76 1.09
C TYR A 442 -11.31 -7.65 0.41
N THR A 443 -12.23 -8.00 -0.50
CA THR A 443 -13.11 -7.04 -1.17
C THR A 443 -14.41 -6.77 -0.42
N GLY A 444 -14.66 -7.47 0.70
CA GLY A 444 -15.92 -7.41 1.43
C GLY A 444 -17.11 -8.06 0.72
N LYS A 445 -16.87 -8.81 -0.37
CA LYS A 445 -17.93 -9.48 -1.16
C LYS A 445 -18.19 -10.92 -0.75
N TYR A 446 -17.37 -11.48 0.14
CA TYR A 446 -17.56 -12.84 0.63
C TYR A 446 -18.81 -12.94 1.50
N ASN A 447 -19.69 -13.88 1.17
CA ASN A 447 -20.89 -14.14 1.96
C ASN A 447 -20.69 -15.36 2.86
N PHE A 448 -20.41 -15.11 4.14
CA PHE A 448 -20.21 -16.16 5.16
C PHE A 448 -21.44 -17.06 5.37
N SER A 449 -22.63 -16.67 4.91
CA SER A 449 -23.87 -17.46 5.07
C SER A 449 -24.03 -18.54 3.99
N ILE A 450 -23.26 -18.48 2.90
CA ILE A 450 -23.33 -19.49 1.85
C ILE A 450 -22.49 -20.70 2.29
N PRO A 451 -23.09 -21.90 2.34
CA PRO A 451 -22.34 -23.12 2.65
C PRO A 451 -21.27 -23.38 1.59
N GLU A 452 -20.07 -23.68 2.07
CA GLU A 452 -18.92 -24.07 1.27
C GLU A 452 -18.83 -25.60 1.18
N ARG A 453 -18.08 -26.11 0.20
CA ARG A 453 -17.82 -27.55 0.09
C ARG A 453 -17.05 -28.09 1.30
N SER A 454 -16.13 -27.30 1.84
CA SER A 454 -15.34 -27.65 3.02
C SER A 454 -16.16 -27.51 4.30
N MET A 455 -16.31 -28.61 5.04
CA MET A 455 -16.92 -28.60 6.38
C MET A 455 -16.13 -27.70 7.34
N PHE A 456 -14.81 -27.64 7.19
CA PHE A 456 -13.97 -26.83 8.05
C PHE A 456 -14.17 -25.33 7.79
N ILE A 457 -14.25 -24.93 6.52
CA ILE A 457 -14.61 -23.55 6.15
C ILE A 457 -16.01 -23.20 6.68
N ASN A 458 -16.97 -24.13 6.64
CA ASN A 458 -18.28 -23.90 7.23
C ASN A 458 -18.24 -23.70 8.76
N LYS A 459 -17.34 -24.41 9.48
CA LYS A 459 -17.11 -24.16 10.92
C LYS A 459 -16.54 -22.76 11.15
N MET A 460 -15.57 -22.32 10.33
CA MET A 460 -15.06 -20.95 10.38
C MET A 460 -16.16 -19.91 10.11
N ASN A 461 -16.99 -20.13 9.09
CA ASN A 461 -18.12 -19.25 8.75
C ASN A 461 -19.11 -19.16 9.90
N LYS A 462 -19.48 -20.29 10.50
CA LYS A 462 -20.36 -20.33 11.67
C LYS A 462 -19.79 -19.50 12.83
N PHE A 463 -18.52 -19.68 13.16
CA PHE A 463 -17.85 -18.90 14.20
C PHE A 463 -17.91 -17.38 13.93
N ILE A 464 -17.64 -16.94 12.69
CA ILE A 464 -17.71 -15.51 12.33
C ILE A 464 -19.14 -14.97 12.39
N LEU A 465 -20.12 -15.74 11.89
CA LEU A 465 -21.53 -15.35 11.95
C LEU A 465 -22.07 -15.26 13.37
N GLU A 466 -21.64 -16.15 14.27
CA GLU A 466 -21.96 -16.08 15.70
C GLU A 466 -21.42 -14.80 16.34
N LEU A 467 -20.15 -14.47 16.08
CA LEU A 467 -19.56 -13.20 16.54
C LEU A 467 -20.34 -11.99 16.02
N PHE A 468 -20.64 -11.93 14.72
CA PHE A 468 -21.41 -10.81 14.14
C PHE A 468 -22.85 -10.74 14.66
N SER A 469 -23.46 -11.88 14.97
CA SER A 469 -24.81 -11.91 15.54
C SER A 469 -24.83 -11.34 16.96
N GLU A 470 -23.83 -11.69 17.79
CA GLU A 470 -23.65 -11.07 19.11
C GLU A 470 -23.43 -9.56 19.00
N MET A 471 -22.67 -9.11 18.00
CA MET A 471 -22.48 -7.69 17.73
C MET A 471 -23.79 -6.98 17.35
N LYS A 472 -24.59 -7.58 16.48
CA LYS A 472 -25.86 -7.01 16.02
C LYS A 472 -26.93 -6.97 17.11
N ASN A 473 -26.95 -7.96 18.00
CA ASN A 473 -27.95 -8.08 19.05
C ASN A 473 -27.61 -7.25 20.31
N SER A 474 -26.41 -6.67 20.37
CA SER A 474 -26.06 -5.72 21.41
C SER A 474 -26.81 -4.40 21.23
N SER A 475 -27.54 -3.97 22.27
CA SER A 475 -28.15 -2.63 22.32
C SER A 475 -27.15 -1.54 22.74
N LYS A 476 -25.88 -1.90 22.93
CA LYS A 476 -24.80 -0.99 23.35
C LYS A 476 -23.87 -0.71 22.17
N ASP A 477 -23.21 0.44 22.22
CA ASP A 477 -22.19 0.85 21.26
C ASP A 477 -20.94 -0.05 21.28
N GLU A 478 -20.79 -0.89 22.32
CA GLU A 478 -19.66 -1.80 22.51
C GLU A 478 -20.13 -3.21 22.88
N ILE A 479 -19.38 -4.23 22.44
CA ILE A 479 -19.55 -5.63 22.85
C ILE A 479 -18.33 -6.05 23.65
N ILE A 480 -18.57 -6.63 24.83
CA ILE A 480 -17.53 -7.13 25.71
C ILE A 480 -17.49 -8.66 25.59
N LEU A 481 -16.38 -9.18 25.08
CA LEU A 481 -16.14 -10.62 24.96
C LEU A 481 -15.02 -11.02 25.91
N SER A 482 -15.29 -11.98 26.80
CA SER A 482 -14.25 -12.49 27.70
C SER A 482 -13.25 -13.37 26.94
N LEU A 483 -11.98 -13.31 27.34
CA LEU A 483 -10.92 -14.13 26.75
C LEU A 483 -11.21 -15.62 26.89
N GLU A 484 -11.81 -16.03 28.01
CA GLU A 484 -12.20 -17.42 28.26
C GLU A 484 -13.23 -17.92 27.24
N SER A 485 -14.30 -17.12 27.02
CA SER A 485 -15.34 -17.43 26.03
C SER A 485 -14.75 -17.52 24.62
N LEU A 486 -13.91 -16.56 24.23
CA LEU A 486 -13.23 -16.59 22.94
C LEU A 486 -12.32 -17.80 22.80
N SER A 487 -11.54 -18.12 23.84
CA SER A 487 -10.59 -19.23 23.84
C SER A 487 -11.26 -20.59 23.66
N GLN A 488 -12.45 -20.79 24.25
CA GLN A 488 -13.25 -22.00 24.06
C GLN A 488 -13.81 -22.10 22.64
N ARG A 489 -14.23 -20.98 22.05
CA ARG A 489 -14.81 -20.95 20.69
C ARG A 489 -13.78 -21.23 19.59
N ILE A 490 -12.50 -20.90 19.82
CA ILE A 490 -11.43 -21.10 18.82
C ILE A 490 -10.72 -22.46 18.90
N VAL A 491 -11.14 -23.38 19.78
CA VAL A 491 -10.46 -24.68 19.95
C VAL A 491 -10.32 -25.44 18.63
N PHE A 492 -11.37 -25.42 17.79
CA PHE A 492 -11.33 -26.08 16.47
C PHE A 492 -10.28 -25.51 15.52
N LEU A 493 -9.88 -24.23 15.68
CA LEU A 493 -8.81 -23.61 14.89
C LEU A 493 -7.44 -24.07 15.38
N LYS A 494 -7.28 -24.24 16.70
CA LYS A 494 -6.03 -24.73 17.31
C LYS A 494 -5.73 -26.17 16.88
N GLU A 495 -6.75 -27.02 16.83
CA GLU A 495 -6.63 -28.42 16.43
C GLU A 495 -6.23 -28.61 14.95
N MET A 496 -6.53 -27.63 14.07
CA MET A 496 -6.17 -27.72 12.65
C MET A 496 -4.67 -27.55 12.40
N LEU A 497 -3.96 -26.77 13.22
CA LEU A 497 -2.58 -26.34 12.97
C LEU A 497 -1.60 -26.90 14.00
N PRO A 498 -1.51 -28.22 14.22
CA PRO A 498 -0.70 -28.75 15.31
C PRO A 498 0.80 -28.50 15.17
N ASN A 499 1.30 -27.94 14.05
CA ASN A 499 2.73 -27.69 13.83
C ASN A 499 3.10 -26.38 13.10
N ASP A 500 2.16 -25.46 12.82
CA ASP A 500 2.51 -24.19 12.17
C ASP A 500 3.05 -23.20 13.23
N ILE A 501 4.27 -22.68 13.00
CA ILE A 501 4.77 -21.53 13.77
C ILE A 501 3.90 -20.33 13.40
N LEU A 502 2.88 -20.03 14.20
CA LEU A 502 2.09 -18.82 14.01
C LEU A 502 2.96 -17.60 14.29
N SER A 503 3.10 -16.74 13.30
CA SER A 503 3.81 -15.48 13.41
C SER A 503 2.96 -14.38 12.82
N HIS A 504 2.64 -13.39 13.63
CA HIS A 504 1.87 -12.20 13.23
C HIS A 504 2.57 -10.94 13.74
N THR A 505 2.43 -9.83 13.03
CA THR A 505 2.81 -8.50 13.50
C THR A 505 1.55 -7.74 13.91
N PHE A 506 1.46 -7.40 15.19
CA PHE A 506 0.37 -6.62 15.75
C PHE A 506 0.75 -5.15 15.81
N PHE A 507 -0.07 -4.30 15.21
CA PHE A 507 0.01 -2.86 15.36
C PHE A 507 -1.07 -2.43 16.34
N PHE A 508 -0.66 -1.88 17.48
CA PHE A 508 -1.58 -1.46 18.51
C PHE A 508 -1.20 -0.10 19.08
N GLN A 509 -2.17 0.56 19.71
CA GLN A 509 -1.98 1.79 20.46
C GLN A 509 -2.40 1.53 21.91
N LYS A 510 -1.52 1.86 22.85
CA LYS A 510 -1.83 1.85 24.27
C LYS A 510 -2.72 3.06 24.58
N ILE A 511 -3.87 2.84 25.22
CA ILE A 511 -4.72 3.94 25.71
C ILE A 511 -4.40 4.19 27.19
N GLU A 512 -4.43 3.12 28.00
CA GLU A 512 -4.11 3.12 29.43
C GLU A 512 -3.18 1.94 29.76
N ASP A 513 -2.73 1.81 31.01
CA ASP A 513 -1.78 0.76 31.41
C ASP A 513 -2.23 -0.67 31.09
N ASN A 514 -3.54 -0.91 31.12
CA ASN A 514 -4.12 -2.24 30.88
C ASN A 514 -5.05 -2.28 29.66
N SER A 515 -4.98 -1.30 28.75
CA SER A 515 -5.83 -1.25 27.56
C SER A 515 -5.06 -0.91 26.29
N ILE A 516 -5.33 -1.69 25.24
CA ILE A 516 -4.75 -1.52 23.91
C ILE A 516 -5.86 -1.54 22.86
N VAL A 517 -5.69 -0.73 21.82
CA VAL A 517 -6.46 -0.82 20.57
C VAL A 517 -5.61 -1.50 19.53
N ILE A 518 -6.07 -2.65 19.06
CA ILE A 518 -5.45 -3.33 17.92
C ILE A 518 -5.92 -2.65 16.64
N ASN A 519 -5.00 -1.98 15.95
CA ASN A 519 -5.26 -1.32 14.68
C ASN A 519 -5.20 -2.30 13.51
N HIS A 520 -4.12 -3.09 13.46
CA HIS A 520 -3.87 -4.03 12.37
C HIS A 520 -3.17 -5.30 12.85
N ILE A 521 -3.50 -6.40 12.19
CA ILE A 521 -2.83 -7.69 12.34
C ILE A 521 -2.34 -8.07 10.94
N TYR A 522 -1.03 -8.22 10.78
CA TYR A 522 -0.42 -8.68 9.54
C TYR A 522 0.30 -10.00 9.75
N ASN A 523 0.61 -10.68 8.65
CA ASN A 523 1.53 -11.81 8.67
C ASN A 523 2.87 -11.39 9.27
N GLY A 524 3.41 -12.23 10.16
CA GLY A 524 4.63 -11.95 10.91
C GLY A 524 5.87 -12.27 10.12
N PHE A 525 6.77 -13.07 10.71
CA PHE A 525 8.01 -13.51 10.08
C PHE A 525 8.86 -12.33 9.60
N THR A 526 9.07 -11.37 10.50
CA THR A 526 9.86 -10.16 10.26
C THR A 526 9.44 -9.29 9.06
N THR A 527 8.35 -9.59 8.36
CA THR A 527 7.95 -8.92 7.09
C THR A 527 7.99 -7.41 7.21
N PHE A 528 7.34 -6.86 8.25
CA PHE A 528 7.36 -5.41 8.49
C PHE A 528 8.71 -4.91 9.03
N ILE A 529 9.22 -5.54 10.10
CA ILE A 529 10.38 -5.01 10.81
C ILE A 529 11.65 -5.07 9.95
N SER A 530 11.77 -6.05 9.05
CA SER A 530 12.97 -6.31 8.24
C SER A 530 13.43 -5.05 7.49
N ARG A 531 12.50 -4.19 7.04
CA ARG A 531 12.80 -2.88 6.43
C ARG A 531 13.78 -2.03 7.24
N PHE A 532 13.72 -2.12 8.57
CA PHE A 532 14.54 -1.35 9.51
C PHE A 532 15.78 -2.11 10.02
N SER A 533 16.09 -3.29 9.45
CA SER A 533 17.15 -4.19 9.93
C SER A 533 18.54 -3.55 10.04
N LYS A 534 18.84 -2.47 9.32
CA LYS A 534 20.10 -1.75 9.53
C LYS A 534 20.25 -1.19 10.97
N ALA A 535 19.14 -0.85 11.62
CA ALA A 535 19.14 -0.31 12.99
C ALA A 535 19.29 -1.38 14.08
N TYR A 536 18.87 -2.63 13.82
CA TYR A 536 18.73 -3.66 14.86
C TYR A 536 19.09 -5.08 14.41
N GLY A 537 19.41 -5.27 13.14
CA GLY A 537 19.61 -6.57 12.51
C GLY A 537 20.82 -7.32 13.04
N ARG A 538 21.84 -6.61 13.54
CA ARG A 538 23.04 -7.24 14.14
C ARG A 538 22.85 -7.72 15.57
N GLN A 539 21.66 -7.54 16.15
CA GLN A 539 21.42 -7.85 17.55
C GLN A 539 21.21 -9.33 17.80
N LYS A 540 21.82 -9.84 18.88
CA LYS A 540 21.78 -11.26 19.23
C LYS A 540 20.36 -11.80 19.37
N ILE A 541 19.46 -11.05 20.01
CA ILE A 541 18.05 -11.47 20.20
C ILE A 541 17.32 -11.58 18.87
N TYR A 542 17.48 -10.59 17.97
CA TYR A 542 16.87 -10.65 16.64
C TYR A 542 17.45 -11.78 15.79
N GLN A 543 18.77 -11.95 15.79
CA GLN A 543 19.45 -13.03 15.08
C GLN A 543 19.01 -14.41 15.62
N ALA A 544 18.85 -14.56 16.93
CA ALA A 544 18.30 -15.78 17.53
C ALA A 544 16.86 -16.05 17.09
N TYR A 545 16.00 -15.02 17.02
CA TYR A 545 14.64 -15.15 16.49
C TYR A 545 14.64 -15.57 15.01
N VAL A 546 15.43 -14.92 14.15
CA VAL A 546 15.55 -15.25 12.73
C VAL A 546 16.07 -16.68 12.55
N ASN A 547 17.12 -17.07 13.26
CA ASN A 547 17.67 -18.42 13.17
C ASN A 547 16.66 -19.49 13.61
N LYS A 548 15.85 -19.21 14.63
CA LYS A 548 14.81 -20.13 15.12
C LYS A 548 13.62 -20.24 14.14
N THR A 549 13.19 -19.13 13.57
CA THR A 549 11.92 -19.05 12.80
C THR A 549 12.11 -19.10 11.29
N MET A 550 13.33 -18.90 10.80
CA MET A 550 13.72 -18.92 9.39
C MET A 550 15.09 -19.58 9.17
N PRO A 551 15.26 -20.86 9.56
CA PRO A 551 16.54 -21.54 9.38
C PRO A 551 16.98 -21.52 7.90
N GLY A 552 18.21 -21.06 7.64
CA GLY A 552 18.79 -20.98 6.29
C GLY A 552 18.68 -19.62 5.58
N LYS A 553 17.90 -18.65 6.10
CA LYS A 553 17.93 -17.25 5.62
C LYS A 553 18.96 -16.45 6.42
N ILE A 554 20.22 -16.47 5.99
CA ILE A 554 21.23 -15.55 6.51
C ILE A 554 20.91 -14.15 5.97
N LEU A 555 20.25 -13.33 6.80
CA LEU A 555 20.15 -11.89 6.58
C LEU A 555 21.46 -11.25 7.07
N MET A 556 22.42 -11.06 6.15
CA MET A 556 23.55 -10.14 6.34
C MET A 556 23.23 -8.79 5.72
#